data_AF-A0A960UA72-F1
#
_entry.id   AF-A0A960UA72-F1
#
_cell.length_a   1.000
_cell.length_b   1.000
_cell.length_c   1.000
_cell.angle_alpha   90.00
_cell.angle_beta   90.00
_cell.angle_gamma   90.00
#
_symmetry.space_group_name_H-M   'P 1'
#
loop_
_entity.id
_entity.type
_entity.pdbx_description
1 polymer ?
#
loop_
_entity_poly.entity_id
_entity_poly.type
_entity_poly.pdbx_seq_one_letter_code
_entity_poly.pdbx_strand_id
1 'polypeptide(L)'
;KEFCNFKNYGKLFFKDLWENFKIKILKTDTAFLTEDISSKDFNFQFYPSKYPSFLAELGLKEIQRWKDTMDKRKRLLNELKILFQNSKFKANILKAYFNPDLEIIPHRFILTGNNLSMYKKKISDFVNTDWFWFNKPIVAANEPLENYGYKKGCCILSEELGYDIINIPCMVTEEEIPILLKSLKKSLA
;
A
#
# COMPACT_ATOMS: atom_id res chain seq x y z
N LYS A 1 19.18 6.77 24.18
CA LYS A 1 20.25 7.45 23.40
C LYS A 1 21.16 6.46 22.66
N GLU A 2 21.46 5.28 23.20
CA GLU A 2 22.32 4.28 22.53
C GLU A 2 21.73 3.69 21.23
N PHE A 3 20.39 3.56 21.17
CA PHE A 3 19.66 2.99 20.01
C PHE A 3 19.33 4.00 18.89
N CYS A 4 19.67 5.28 19.06
CA CYS A 4 19.30 6.36 18.14
C CYS A 4 20.56 7.02 17.53
N ASN A 5 21.61 6.23 17.24
CA ASN A 5 22.85 6.73 16.65
C ASN A 5 23.14 6.05 15.32
N PHE A 6 23.15 6.86 14.26
CA PHE A 6 23.31 6.41 12.89
C PHE A 6 24.62 5.74 12.54
N LYS A 7 25.66 6.00 13.33
CA LYS A 7 26.98 5.41 13.11
C LYS A 7 27.05 3.93 13.48
N ASN A 8 26.01 3.38 14.12
CA ASN A 8 25.97 2.00 14.60
C ASN A 8 24.92 1.11 13.90
N TYR A 9 24.39 1.51 12.74
CA TYR A 9 23.24 0.82 12.10
C TYR A 9 23.43 -0.65 11.79
N GLY A 10 24.60 -1.06 11.27
CA GLY A 10 24.85 -2.49 11.03
C GLY A 10 24.74 -3.31 12.31
N LYS A 11 25.20 -2.77 13.45
CA LYS A 11 25.14 -3.43 14.76
C LYS A 11 23.72 -3.51 15.31
N LEU A 12 22.83 -2.58 14.95
CA LEU A 12 21.42 -2.61 15.37
C LEU A 12 20.64 -3.70 14.62
N PHE A 13 20.88 -3.87 13.31
CA PHE A 13 20.28 -4.96 12.54
C PHE A 13 20.65 -6.34 13.10
N PHE A 14 21.92 -6.57 13.44
CA PHE A 14 22.35 -7.82 14.07
C PHE A 14 21.78 -8.00 15.47
N LYS A 15 21.60 -6.92 16.25
CA LYS A 15 20.91 -6.98 17.54
C LYS A 15 19.43 -7.34 17.35
N ASP A 16 18.73 -6.76 16.39
CA ASP A 16 17.33 -7.07 16.10
C ASP A 16 17.17 -8.53 15.61
N LEU A 17 18.07 -9.01 14.75
CA LEU A 17 18.10 -10.43 14.36
C LEU A 17 18.34 -11.36 15.55
N TRP A 18 19.27 -11.00 16.42
CA TRP A 18 19.60 -11.78 17.61
C TRP A 18 18.45 -11.80 18.61
N GLU A 19 17.77 -10.67 18.84
CA GLU A 19 16.57 -10.61 19.67
C GLU A 19 15.43 -11.44 19.05
N ASN A 20 15.19 -11.34 17.74
CA ASN A 20 14.21 -12.18 17.04
C ASN A 20 14.52 -13.69 17.13
N PHE A 21 15.79 -14.06 17.04
CA PHE A 21 16.25 -15.44 17.20
C PHE A 21 16.04 -15.94 18.63
N LYS A 22 16.41 -15.13 19.63
CA LYS A 22 16.14 -15.40 21.05
C LYS A 22 14.64 -15.58 21.30
N ILE A 23 13.79 -14.69 20.79
CA ILE A 23 12.33 -14.78 20.97
C ILE A 23 11.81 -16.12 20.44
N LYS A 24 12.24 -16.54 19.24
CA LYS A 24 11.81 -17.81 18.65
C LYS A 24 12.25 -19.05 19.44
N ILE A 25 13.43 -19.01 20.06
CA ILE A 25 14.02 -20.17 20.77
C ILE A 25 13.64 -20.18 22.26
N LEU A 26 13.67 -19.03 22.90
CA LEU A 26 13.48 -18.86 24.34
C LEU A 26 12.03 -18.50 24.71
N LYS A 27 11.14 -18.28 23.72
CA LYS A 27 9.72 -17.90 23.91
C LYS A 27 9.54 -16.73 24.88
N THR A 28 10.44 -15.76 24.85
CA THR A 28 10.38 -14.56 25.67
C THR A 28 9.49 -13.51 25.03
N ASP A 29 8.68 -12.81 25.84
CA ASP A 29 7.85 -11.72 25.38
C ASP A 29 8.68 -10.55 24.83
N THR A 30 8.21 -9.96 23.73
CA THR A 30 8.88 -8.84 23.05
C THR A 30 8.11 -7.54 23.32
N ALA A 31 8.83 -6.45 23.58
CA ALA A 31 8.25 -5.11 23.67
C ALA A 31 7.97 -4.47 22.29
N PHE A 32 8.17 -5.21 21.21
CA PHE A 32 7.95 -4.78 19.84
C PHE A 32 6.70 -5.45 19.28
N LEU A 33 5.93 -4.71 18.49
CA LEU A 33 4.78 -5.23 17.75
C LEU A 33 5.26 -6.12 16.60
N THR A 34 5.50 -7.40 16.89
CA THR A 34 5.98 -8.39 15.93
C THR A 34 4.95 -9.44 15.55
N GLU A 35 3.80 -9.44 16.22
CA GLU A 35 2.74 -10.43 16.01
C GLU A 35 1.58 -9.87 15.18
N ASP A 36 1.06 -10.69 14.27
CA ASP A 36 -0.11 -10.37 13.46
C ASP A 36 -1.40 -10.66 14.24
N ILE A 37 -2.43 -9.84 14.01
CA ILE A 37 -3.74 -9.99 14.65
C ILE A 37 -4.50 -11.18 14.03
N SER A 38 -5.03 -12.06 14.87
CA SER A 38 -5.87 -13.20 14.46
C SER A 38 -7.24 -13.18 15.14
N SER A 39 -8.16 -14.05 14.72
CA SER A 39 -9.49 -14.18 15.35
C SER A 39 -9.47 -14.85 16.73
N LYS A 40 -8.31 -15.36 17.15
CA LYS A 40 -8.17 -16.05 18.43
C LYS A 40 -8.06 -15.04 19.56
N ASP A 41 -8.80 -15.30 20.64
CA ASP A 41 -8.63 -14.60 21.90
C ASP A 41 -7.24 -14.90 22.46
N PHE A 42 -6.36 -13.92 22.33
CA PHE A 42 -5.06 -13.92 22.97
C PHE A 42 -5.09 -12.85 24.05
N ASN A 43 -4.63 -13.21 25.26
CA ASN A 43 -4.25 -12.24 26.28
C ASN A 43 -2.96 -11.53 25.84
N PHE A 44 -3.04 -10.72 24.79
CA PHE A 44 -1.91 -9.96 24.31
C PHE A 44 -1.71 -8.73 25.18
N GLN A 45 -0.62 -8.74 25.94
CA GLN A 45 -0.14 -7.55 26.61
C GLN A 45 0.72 -6.75 25.62
N PHE A 46 0.08 -6.06 24.66
CA PHE A 46 0.76 -5.26 23.63
C PHE A 46 1.57 -4.07 24.19
N TYR A 47 1.53 -3.82 25.49
CA TYR A 47 2.10 -2.61 26.08
C TYR A 47 3.35 -2.91 26.92
N PRO A 48 4.45 -2.15 26.73
CA PRO A 48 4.57 -1.01 25.82
C PRO A 48 4.90 -1.43 24.38
N SER A 49 4.06 -1.00 23.42
CA SER A 49 4.31 -1.14 21.97
C SER A 49 5.36 -0.13 21.52
N LYS A 50 6.64 -0.48 21.58
CA LYS A 50 7.72 0.43 21.15
C LYS A 50 7.94 0.32 19.64
N TYR A 51 8.08 1.45 18.96
CA TYR A 51 8.49 1.48 17.56
C TYR A 51 10.00 1.19 17.46
N PRO A 52 10.46 0.23 16.63
CA PRO A 52 11.87 -0.07 16.48
C PRO A 52 12.68 1.17 16.08
N SER A 53 13.79 1.44 16.77
CA SER A 53 14.59 2.65 16.55
C SER A 53 15.17 2.75 15.13
N PHE A 54 15.48 1.59 14.51
CA PHE A 54 15.90 1.54 13.11
C PHE A 54 14.81 2.05 12.16
N LEU A 55 13.56 1.58 12.33
CA LEU A 55 12.44 2.04 11.53
C LEU A 55 12.13 3.53 11.79
N ALA A 56 12.35 4.00 13.02
CA ALA A 56 12.17 5.40 13.38
C ALA A 56 13.12 6.29 12.56
N GLU A 57 14.39 5.91 12.45
CA GLU A 57 15.35 6.63 11.62
C GLU A 57 14.95 6.63 10.15
N LEU A 58 14.60 5.45 9.60
CA LEU A 58 14.16 5.37 8.20
C LEU A 58 12.98 6.32 7.97
N GLY A 59 12.04 6.35 8.91
CA GLY A 59 10.93 7.30 8.92
C GLY A 59 11.39 8.77 8.90
N LEU A 60 12.39 9.15 9.71
CA LEU A 60 12.94 10.51 9.68
C LEU A 60 13.52 10.88 8.31
N LYS A 61 14.21 9.95 7.65
CA LYS A 61 14.72 10.16 6.28
C LYS A 61 13.60 10.28 5.25
N GLU A 62 12.55 9.46 5.37
CA GLU A 62 11.36 9.59 4.51
C GLU A 62 10.66 10.93 4.70
N ILE A 63 10.53 11.40 5.95
CA ILE A 63 9.93 12.70 6.27
C ILE A 63 10.76 13.84 5.64
N GLN A 64 12.09 13.78 5.71
CA GLN A 64 12.97 14.80 5.12
C GLN A 64 12.74 14.98 3.61
N ARG A 65 12.48 13.89 2.88
CA ARG A 65 12.22 13.91 1.43
C ARG A 65 10.73 13.91 1.06
N TRP A 66 9.85 14.03 2.05
CA TRP A 66 8.41 13.86 1.85
C TRP A 66 7.83 14.90 0.90
N LYS A 67 8.26 16.16 1.01
CA LYS A 67 7.80 17.24 0.12
C LYS A 67 8.03 16.92 -1.35
N ASP A 68 9.24 16.52 -1.71
CA ASP A 68 9.58 16.15 -3.08
C ASP A 68 8.76 14.93 -3.55
N THR A 69 8.53 13.97 -2.66
CA THR A 69 7.73 12.78 -2.95
C THR A 69 6.25 13.12 -3.16
N MET A 70 5.69 14.04 -2.38
CA MET A 70 4.33 14.55 -2.57
C MET A 70 4.19 15.24 -3.93
N ASP A 71 5.12 16.13 -4.27
CA ASP A 71 5.07 16.89 -5.51
C ASP A 71 5.16 15.95 -6.73
N LYS A 72 6.04 14.94 -6.66
CA LYS A 72 6.12 13.87 -7.66
C LYS A 72 4.81 13.13 -7.85
N ARG A 73 4.21 12.67 -6.75
CA ARG A 73 2.95 11.92 -6.78
C ARG A 73 1.80 12.78 -7.32
N LYS A 74 1.75 14.07 -6.98
CA LYS A 74 0.75 15.01 -7.51
C LYS A 74 0.94 15.28 -9.01
N ARG A 75 2.18 15.42 -9.49
CA ARG A 75 2.46 15.52 -10.93
C ARG A 75 1.97 14.28 -11.67
N LEU A 76 2.35 13.09 -11.21
CA LEU A 76 1.90 11.84 -11.80
C LEU A 76 0.37 11.69 -11.76
N LEU A 77 -0.28 12.11 -10.66
CA LEU A 77 -1.75 12.14 -10.57
C LEU A 77 -2.35 12.93 -11.74
N ASN A 78 -1.83 14.12 -11.99
CA ASN A 78 -2.34 15.01 -13.04
C ASN A 78 -2.11 14.41 -14.43
N GLU A 79 -0.94 13.84 -14.69
CA GLU A 79 -0.65 13.14 -15.95
C GLU A 79 -1.61 11.96 -16.17
N LEU A 80 -1.85 11.14 -15.14
CA LEU A 80 -2.80 10.03 -15.20
C LEU A 80 -4.23 10.53 -15.41
N LYS A 81 -4.66 11.59 -14.71
CA LYS A 81 -5.98 12.23 -14.91
C LYS A 81 -6.15 12.64 -16.37
N ILE A 82 -5.20 13.37 -16.94
CA ILE A 82 -5.24 13.83 -18.34
C ILE A 82 -5.30 12.63 -19.30
N LEU A 83 -4.42 11.64 -19.10
CA LEU A 83 -4.35 10.44 -19.94
C LEU A 83 -5.68 9.68 -19.94
N PHE A 84 -6.28 9.45 -18.78
CA PHE A 84 -7.54 8.70 -18.69
C PHE A 84 -8.76 9.53 -19.10
N GLN A 85 -8.79 10.83 -18.81
CA GLN A 85 -9.87 11.73 -19.23
C GLN A 85 -10.00 11.81 -20.75
N ASN A 86 -8.87 11.70 -21.46
CA ASN A 86 -8.80 11.71 -22.92
C ASN A 86 -8.91 10.31 -23.54
N SER A 87 -9.38 9.32 -22.78
CA SER A 87 -9.53 7.93 -23.21
C SER A 87 -10.97 7.45 -23.05
N LYS A 88 -11.27 6.25 -23.55
CA LYS A 88 -12.55 5.56 -23.32
C LYS A 88 -12.84 5.28 -21.83
N PHE A 89 -11.85 5.39 -20.96
CA PHE A 89 -11.98 5.17 -19.51
C PHE A 89 -12.35 6.41 -18.71
N LYS A 90 -12.70 7.53 -19.36
CA LYS A 90 -13.10 8.77 -18.68
C LYS A 90 -14.16 8.53 -17.59
N ALA A 91 -15.13 7.66 -17.84
CA ALA A 91 -16.20 7.32 -16.91
C ALA A 91 -15.75 6.43 -15.73
N ASN A 92 -14.59 5.79 -15.83
CA ASN A 92 -14.05 4.89 -14.80
C ASN A 92 -13.19 5.61 -13.75
N ILE A 93 -12.90 6.91 -13.95
CA ILE A 93 -12.10 7.71 -13.03
C ILE A 93 -12.96 8.11 -11.83
N LEU A 94 -12.40 7.99 -10.62
CA LEU A 94 -13.08 8.45 -9.41
C LEU A 94 -13.31 9.97 -9.45
N LYS A 95 -14.56 10.38 -9.20
CA LYS A 95 -14.95 11.80 -9.13
C LYS A 95 -14.16 12.59 -8.08
N ALA A 96 -13.73 11.93 -7.01
CA ALA A 96 -12.92 12.52 -5.95
C ALA A 96 -11.63 13.18 -6.46
N TYR A 97 -11.00 12.66 -7.53
CA TYR A 97 -9.79 13.24 -8.12
C TYR A 97 -9.99 14.63 -8.73
N PHE A 98 -11.25 15.06 -8.90
CA PHE A 98 -11.62 16.37 -9.47
C PHE A 98 -12.24 17.31 -8.44
N ASN A 99 -12.36 16.89 -7.18
CA ASN A 99 -12.86 17.76 -6.13
C ASN A 99 -11.74 18.75 -5.72
N PRO A 100 -11.92 20.07 -5.93
CA PRO A 100 -10.91 21.07 -5.58
C PRO A 100 -10.69 21.23 -4.07
N ASP A 101 -11.65 20.78 -3.25
CA ASP A 101 -11.57 20.84 -1.78
C ASP A 101 -10.71 19.72 -1.20
N LEU A 102 -10.27 18.76 -2.03
CA LEU A 102 -9.47 17.62 -1.61
C LEU A 102 -8.01 17.75 -2.06
N GLU A 103 -7.09 17.77 -1.11
CA GLU A 103 -5.68 17.56 -1.38
C GLU A 103 -5.38 16.06 -1.44
N ILE A 104 -5.16 15.54 -2.64
CA ILE A 104 -4.91 14.11 -2.85
C ILE A 104 -3.43 13.88 -3.18
N ILE A 105 -2.74 13.13 -2.31
CA ILE A 105 -1.39 12.61 -2.55
C ILE A 105 -1.53 11.11 -2.84
N PRO A 106 -1.55 10.68 -4.12
CA PRO A 106 -1.89 9.30 -4.42
C PRO A 106 -0.72 8.38 -4.10
N HIS A 107 -1.02 7.30 -3.39
CA HIS A 107 -0.17 6.12 -3.41
C HIS A 107 -0.48 5.24 -4.63
N ARG A 108 -1.75 5.24 -5.06
CA ARG A 108 -2.25 4.54 -6.24
C ARG A 108 -3.30 5.41 -6.94
N PHE A 109 -3.37 5.29 -8.26
CA PHE A 109 -4.44 5.82 -9.08
C PHE A 109 -5.45 4.72 -9.38
N ILE A 110 -6.72 5.00 -9.11
CA ILE A 110 -7.79 4.01 -9.12
C ILE A 110 -8.72 4.22 -10.32
N LEU A 111 -8.99 3.13 -11.02
CA LEU A 111 -10.09 3.03 -11.99
C LEU A 111 -11.08 1.98 -11.53
N THR A 112 -12.37 2.30 -11.65
CA THR A 112 -13.48 1.41 -11.27
C THR A 112 -14.50 1.31 -12.41
N GLY A 113 -15.15 0.16 -12.56
CA GLY A 113 -16.30 -0.02 -13.45
C GLY A 113 -16.17 -1.26 -14.33
N ASN A 114 -17.18 -1.53 -15.16
CA ASN A 114 -17.32 -2.85 -15.77
C ASN A 114 -16.23 -3.16 -16.83
N ASN A 115 -15.86 -4.44 -16.96
CA ASN A 115 -14.97 -4.97 -18.00
C ASN A 115 -13.50 -4.49 -17.91
N LEU A 116 -13.02 -4.16 -16.70
CA LEU A 116 -11.63 -3.75 -16.52
C LEU A 116 -10.65 -4.95 -16.50
N SER A 117 -11.16 -6.18 -16.31
CA SER A 117 -10.38 -7.43 -16.28
C SER A 117 -9.45 -7.62 -17.50
N MET A 118 -9.92 -7.36 -18.72
CA MET A 118 -9.11 -7.47 -19.94
C MET A 118 -7.93 -6.48 -19.93
N TYR A 119 -8.15 -5.26 -19.44
CA TYR A 119 -7.11 -4.23 -19.38
C TYR A 119 -6.15 -4.46 -18.22
N LYS A 120 -6.63 -5.00 -17.10
CA LYS A 120 -5.79 -5.46 -16.00
C LYS A 120 -4.73 -6.46 -16.48
N LYS A 121 -5.10 -7.39 -17.37
CA LYS A 121 -4.15 -8.32 -18.01
C LYS A 121 -3.13 -7.62 -18.92
N LYS A 122 -3.52 -6.58 -19.67
CA LYS A 122 -2.55 -5.80 -20.47
C LYS A 122 -1.62 -4.95 -19.59
N ILE A 123 -2.08 -4.54 -18.41
CA ILE A 123 -1.31 -3.74 -17.45
C ILE A 123 -0.35 -4.64 -16.65
N SER A 124 -0.70 -5.92 -16.41
CA SER A 124 0.17 -6.86 -15.70
C SER A 124 1.53 -7.08 -16.37
N ASP A 125 1.63 -6.79 -17.67
CA ASP A 125 2.88 -6.91 -18.44
C ASP A 125 3.97 -5.91 -17.98
N PHE A 126 3.59 -4.82 -17.30
CA PHE A 126 4.52 -3.79 -16.86
C PHE A 126 4.24 -3.22 -15.46
N VAL A 127 3.19 -3.70 -14.78
CA VAL A 127 2.89 -3.38 -13.38
C VAL A 127 2.60 -4.69 -12.65
N ASN A 128 3.17 -4.89 -11.47
CA ASN A 128 2.82 -6.03 -10.65
C ASN A 128 1.36 -5.95 -10.16
N THR A 129 0.49 -6.79 -10.72
CA THR A 129 -0.94 -6.82 -10.36
C THR A 129 -1.23 -7.45 -9.00
N ASP A 130 -0.28 -8.17 -8.40
CA ASP A 130 -0.42 -8.65 -7.02
C ASP A 130 -0.50 -7.48 -6.04
N TRP A 131 -0.06 -6.29 -6.48
CA TRP A 131 -0.13 -5.06 -5.70
C TRP A 131 -1.43 -4.29 -5.92
N PHE A 132 -2.40 -4.88 -6.63
CA PHE A 132 -3.73 -4.29 -6.78
C PHE A 132 -4.56 -4.61 -5.55
N TRP A 133 -4.88 -3.55 -4.80
CA TRP A 133 -5.58 -3.66 -3.54
C TRP A 133 -7.10 -3.64 -3.75
N PHE A 134 -7.82 -4.02 -2.69
CA PHE A 134 -9.29 -3.99 -2.65
C PHE A 134 -9.96 -4.93 -3.66
N ASN A 135 -9.31 -6.04 -4.00
CA ASN A 135 -9.89 -7.16 -4.77
C ASN A 135 -10.79 -8.09 -3.94
N LYS A 136 -10.89 -7.83 -2.63
CA LYS A 136 -11.80 -8.45 -1.68
C LYS A 136 -12.16 -7.44 -0.58
N PRO A 137 -13.30 -7.59 0.11
CA PRO A 137 -13.76 -6.63 1.12
C PRO A 137 -12.75 -6.37 2.23
N ILE A 138 -12.12 -7.43 2.73
CA ILE A 138 -11.05 -7.37 3.72
C ILE A 138 -9.82 -8.07 3.13
N VAL A 139 -8.76 -7.29 2.92
CA VAL A 139 -7.49 -7.77 2.38
C VAL A 139 -6.58 -8.29 3.50
N ALA A 140 -5.63 -9.17 3.14
CA ALA A 140 -4.59 -9.70 4.05
C ALA A 140 -5.07 -10.45 5.32
N ALA A 141 -6.34 -10.90 5.38
CA ALA A 141 -6.75 -11.84 6.41
C ALA A 141 -6.11 -13.22 6.19
N ASN A 142 -5.49 -13.76 7.24
CA ASN A 142 -4.85 -15.08 7.24
C ASN A 142 -5.83 -16.22 7.61
N GLU A 143 -7.06 -15.87 7.97
CA GLU A 143 -8.14 -16.77 8.37
C GLU A 143 -9.44 -16.39 7.63
N PRO A 144 -10.43 -17.30 7.52
CA PRO A 144 -11.76 -16.98 7.00
C PRO A 144 -12.37 -15.75 7.69
N LEU A 145 -13.01 -14.86 6.92
CA LEU A 145 -13.53 -13.59 7.45
C LEU A 145 -14.66 -13.80 8.47
N GLU A 146 -15.37 -14.92 8.35
CA GLU A 146 -16.41 -15.36 9.26
C GLU A 146 -15.89 -15.52 10.69
N ASN A 147 -14.61 -15.88 10.86
CA ASN A 147 -13.97 -15.97 12.17
C ASN A 147 -13.84 -14.59 12.85
N TYR A 148 -13.77 -13.52 12.06
CA TYR A 148 -13.80 -12.14 12.55
C TYR A 148 -15.23 -11.58 12.66
N GLY A 149 -16.25 -12.42 12.50
CA GLY A 149 -17.65 -12.02 12.54
C GLY A 149 -18.15 -11.34 11.26
N TYR A 150 -17.36 -11.34 10.19
CA TYR A 150 -17.80 -10.81 8.89
C TYR A 150 -18.95 -11.67 8.33
N LYS A 151 -19.95 -11.00 7.75
CA LYS A 151 -21.10 -11.67 7.11
C LYS A 151 -21.22 -11.20 5.68
N LYS A 152 -21.18 -12.11 4.71
CA LYS A 152 -21.39 -11.76 3.30
C LYS A 152 -22.69 -10.97 3.12
N GLY A 153 -22.63 -9.87 2.36
CA GLY A 153 -23.71 -8.91 2.18
C GLY A 153 -23.72 -7.77 3.20
N CYS A 154 -22.86 -7.76 4.23
CA CYS A 154 -22.78 -6.64 5.16
C CYS A 154 -22.01 -5.44 4.59
N CYS A 155 -21.15 -5.65 3.59
CA CYS A 155 -20.34 -4.62 2.95
C CYS A 155 -20.48 -4.66 1.42
N ILE A 156 -21.73 -4.53 0.93
CA ILE A 156 -22.10 -4.67 -0.50
C ILE A 156 -21.17 -3.89 -1.42
N LEU A 157 -20.92 -2.60 -1.14
CA LEU A 157 -20.05 -1.77 -1.99
C LEU A 157 -18.62 -2.33 -2.10
N SER A 158 -18.05 -2.82 -1.01
CA SER A 158 -16.70 -3.41 -1.00
C SER A 158 -16.67 -4.80 -1.64
N GLU A 159 -17.76 -5.56 -1.54
CA GLU A 159 -17.93 -6.86 -2.20
C GLU A 159 -18.05 -6.71 -3.71
N GLU A 160 -18.82 -5.71 -4.18
CA GLU A 160 -19.02 -5.45 -5.61
C GLU A 160 -17.79 -4.81 -6.27
N LEU A 161 -17.16 -3.82 -5.61
CA LEU A 161 -15.96 -3.14 -6.14
C LEU A 161 -14.78 -4.07 -6.35
N GLY A 162 -14.70 -5.17 -5.58
CA GLY A 162 -13.57 -6.10 -5.61
C GLY A 162 -13.34 -6.78 -6.96
N TYR A 163 -14.35 -6.85 -7.81
CA TYR A 163 -14.27 -7.58 -9.08
C TYR A 163 -13.68 -6.76 -10.23
N ASP A 164 -13.76 -5.42 -10.18
CA ASP A 164 -13.41 -4.56 -11.31
C ASP A 164 -12.74 -3.25 -10.85
N ILE A 165 -11.53 -3.40 -10.28
CA ILE A 165 -10.66 -2.30 -9.88
C ILE A 165 -9.25 -2.45 -10.45
N ILE A 166 -8.72 -1.36 -11.01
CA ILE A 166 -7.32 -1.24 -11.42
C ILE A 166 -6.63 -0.24 -10.50
N ASN A 167 -5.48 -0.64 -9.98
CA ASN A 167 -4.69 0.10 -9.00
C ASN A 167 -3.31 0.42 -9.60
N ILE A 168 -3.16 1.56 -10.23
CA ILE A 168 -1.88 1.95 -10.85
C ILE A 168 -0.99 2.52 -9.74
N PRO A 169 0.23 2.00 -9.52
CA PRO A 169 1.12 2.54 -8.50
C PRO A 169 1.56 3.97 -8.84
N CYS A 170 1.56 4.84 -7.84
CA CYS A 170 2.11 6.19 -7.96
C CYS A 170 3.45 6.36 -7.24
N MET A 171 4.00 5.27 -6.71
CA MET A 171 5.34 5.21 -6.12
C MET A 171 6.34 4.73 -7.18
N VAL A 172 6.60 5.58 -8.16
CA VAL A 172 7.56 5.33 -9.24
C VAL A 172 8.62 6.43 -9.24
N THR A 173 9.80 6.13 -9.77
CA THR A 173 10.87 7.13 -9.94
C THR A 173 10.54 8.08 -11.09
N GLU A 174 11.25 9.21 -11.18
CA GLU A 174 11.02 10.20 -12.25
C GLU A 174 11.33 9.61 -13.64
N GLU A 175 12.31 8.72 -13.71
CA GLU A 175 12.71 8.01 -14.93
C GLU A 175 11.65 6.98 -15.37
N GLU A 176 10.92 6.41 -14.43
CA GLU A 176 9.87 5.42 -14.68
C GLU A 176 8.54 6.05 -15.14
N ILE A 177 8.25 7.31 -14.74
CA ILE A 177 7.02 8.02 -15.13
C ILE A 177 6.75 8.00 -16.65
N PRO A 178 7.68 8.44 -17.53
CA PRO A 178 7.42 8.44 -18.97
C PRO A 178 7.22 7.02 -19.53
N ILE A 179 7.91 6.03 -18.97
CA ILE A 179 7.77 4.61 -19.36
C ILE A 179 6.37 4.12 -18.99
N LEU A 180 5.94 4.37 -17.75
CA LEU A 180 4.61 4.01 -17.26
C LEU A 180 3.50 4.63 -18.12
N LEU A 181 3.57 5.95 -18.36
CA LEU A 181 2.57 6.67 -19.16
C LEU A 181 2.51 6.16 -20.60
N LYS A 182 3.66 5.87 -21.21
CA LYS A 182 3.73 5.30 -22.57
C LYS A 182 3.13 3.89 -22.63
N SER A 183 3.47 3.03 -21.67
CA SER A 183 2.94 1.67 -21.58
C SER A 183 1.43 1.67 -21.35
N LEU A 184 0.93 2.52 -20.45
CA LEU A 184 -0.51 2.73 -20.25
C LEU A 184 -1.17 3.17 -21.55
N LYS A 185 -0.67 4.22 -22.20
CA LYS A 185 -1.25 4.72 -23.46
C LYS A 185 -1.35 3.64 -24.53
N LYS A 186 -0.32 2.79 -24.67
CA LYS A 186 -0.31 1.66 -25.61
C LYS A 186 -1.34 0.58 -25.25
N SER A 187 -1.48 0.25 -23.97
CA SER A 187 -2.40 -0.80 -23.52
C SER A 187 -3.87 -0.36 -23.54
N LEU A 188 -4.12 0.96 -23.54
CA LEU A 188 -5.46 1.56 -23.53
C LEU A 188 -6.01 1.89 -24.91
N ALA A 189 -5.15 1.96 -25.94
CA ALA A 189 -5.56 1.94 -27.35
C ALA A 189 -6.30 0.63 -27.66
#